data_AF-A0A9X3R326-F1
#
_entry.id   AF-A0A9X3R326-F1
#
_cell.length_a   1.000
_cell.length_b   1.000
_cell.length_c   1.000
_cell.angle_alpha   90.00
_cell.angle_beta   90.00
_cell.angle_gamma   90.00
#
_symmetry.space_group_name_H-M   'P 1'
#
loop_
_entity.id
_entity.type
_entity.pdbx_description
1 polymer ?
#
loop_
_entity_poly.entity_id
_entity_poly.type
_entity_poly.pdbx_seq_one_letter_code
_entity_poly.pdbx_strand_id
1 'polypeptide(L)'
;MAAWYYAAGKDQKGPVGEDEISGLIKSGQITRETIVWREGMDDWQRAVEQPELSSAFSTPPPLPNTPSPKIPPPIFEPPVLKAGVVIISRPWPRFWARFIDNLIFVPMLGFGIGLWAVLYAPDIYLQIVMMNGVLFGVLLLPLVALFLALCMIVVGTTPGKAIVGVRVPVDRGRNRLGFYLSREFKVWAAGLGLGIPFVALFTQVRQYRLLAAGKSASYDEGHPAIIANPSKVRLAASIVVVAALFTGNIILRAEDQKAETNLNTTQAWINPVTNKTTTIGKTWQAQEMKTNSGRTFYFASNELLAEAIFGYEQFPSYGVQAAAYADAIKAAVASDVRITSQWQPVLVQGMPALRATGKSVKYTDSIVDVTIVVKGRDAWRTLVFSRGNSPAQSAEKEKFVKAMFGTAN
;
A
#
# COMPACT_ATOMS: atom_id res chain seq x y z
N MET A 1 -76.85 -5.77 11.50
CA MET A 1 -75.38 -5.54 11.32
C MET A 1 -75.16 -5.44 9.83
N ALA A 2 -74.66 -4.31 9.33
CA ALA A 2 -74.45 -4.12 7.90
C ALA A 2 -73.27 -4.99 7.44
N ALA A 3 -73.54 -5.89 6.50
CA ALA A 3 -72.53 -6.74 5.88
C ALA A 3 -72.06 -6.11 4.58
N TRP A 4 -70.75 -5.84 4.48
CA TRP A 4 -70.15 -5.22 3.31
C TRP A 4 -69.45 -6.25 2.42
N TYR A 5 -69.44 -5.97 1.13
CA TYR A 5 -68.69 -6.70 0.12
C TYR A 5 -67.82 -5.72 -0.66
N TYR A 6 -66.64 -6.16 -1.09
CA TYR A 6 -65.70 -5.33 -1.86
C TYR A 6 -65.08 -6.12 -3.01
N ALA A 7 -64.75 -5.41 -4.09
CA ALA A 7 -64.08 -5.96 -5.25
C ALA A 7 -62.55 -5.99 -5.02
N ALA A 8 -61.97 -7.18 -5.06
CA ALA A 8 -60.52 -7.41 -5.03
C ALA A 8 -60.07 -7.89 -6.41
N GLY A 9 -59.80 -6.96 -7.33
CA GLY A 9 -59.50 -7.30 -8.73
C GLY A 9 -60.76 -7.71 -9.48
N LYS A 10 -60.85 -8.98 -9.91
CA LYS A 10 -62.05 -9.55 -10.57
C LYS A 10 -62.96 -10.34 -9.63
N ASP A 11 -62.54 -10.54 -8.38
CA ASP A 11 -63.26 -11.36 -7.41
C ASP A 11 -63.99 -10.50 -6.38
N GLN A 12 -65.20 -10.92 -6.02
CA GLN A 12 -65.97 -10.36 -4.91
C GLN A 12 -65.53 -11.01 -3.59
N LYS A 13 -65.27 -10.18 -2.56
CA LYS A 13 -64.97 -10.64 -1.20
C LYS A 13 -65.96 -10.06 -0.19
N GLY A 14 -66.37 -10.88 0.77
CA GLY A 14 -67.34 -10.56 1.82
C GLY A 14 -68.22 -11.77 2.16
N PRO A 15 -69.17 -11.64 3.11
CA PRO A 15 -69.48 -10.44 3.87
C PRO A 15 -68.43 -10.12 4.94
N VAL A 16 -68.06 -8.85 5.07
CA VAL A 16 -67.23 -8.32 6.16
C VAL A 16 -68.03 -7.34 7.01
N GLY A 17 -67.75 -7.31 8.31
CA GLY A 17 -68.40 -6.37 9.23
C GLY A 17 -67.89 -4.93 9.07
N GLU A 18 -68.56 -3.97 9.70
CA GLU A 18 -68.20 -2.55 9.67
C GLU A 18 -66.81 -2.24 10.26
N ASP A 19 -66.45 -2.93 11.35
CA ASP A 19 -65.12 -2.82 11.95
C ASP A 19 -64.02 -3.43 11.05
N GLU A 20 -64.36 -4.51 10.37
CA GLU A 20 -63.44 -5.25 9.51
C GLU A 20 -63.18 -4.48 8.21
N ILE A 21 -64.22 -3.91 7.57
CA ILE A 21 -64.05 -3.05 6.39
C ILE A 21 -63.28 -1.78 6.73
N SER A 22 -63.49 -1.21 7.92
CA SER A 22 -62.70 -0.08 8.43
C SER A 22 -61.23 -0.47 8.63
N GLY A 23 -60.95 -1.69 9.10
CA GLY A 23 -59.60 -2.26 9.19
C GLY A 23 -58.93 -2.43 7.83
N LEU A 24 -59.67 -2.89 6.82
CA LEU A 24 -59.21 -3.07 5.45
C LEU A 24 -58.93 -1.74 4.72
N ILE A 25 -59.67 -0.68 5.07
CA ILE A 25 -59.39 0.69 4.62
C ILE A 25 -58.09 1.21 5.25
N LYS A 26 -57.91 1.02 6.56
CA LYS A 26 -56.69 1.44 7.28
C LYS A 26 -55.44 0.70 6.82
N SER A 27 -55.55 -0.57 6.43
CA SER A 27 -54.45 -1.37 5.90
C SER A 27 -54.09 -1.05 4.44
N GLY A 28 -54.89 -0.23 3.76
CA GLY A 28 -54.70 0.14 2.35
C GLY A 28 -55.14 -0.93 1.35
N GLN A 29 -55.80 -1.99 1.82
CA GLN A 29 -56.31 -3.07 0.97
C GLN A 29 -57.60 -2.66 0.25
N ILE A 30 -58.41 -1.79 0.87
CA ILE A 30 -59.51 -1.07 0.23
C ILE A 30 -59.08 0.39 0.08
N THR A 31 -59.04 0.87 -1.16
CA THR A 31 -58.69 2.24 -1.51
C THR A 31 -59.96 3.04 -1.81
N ARG A 32 -59.83 4.36 -1.99
CA ARG A 32 -60.95 5.24 -2.37
C ARG A 32 -61.70 4.78 -3.64
N GLU A 33 -60.97 4.08 -4.52
CA GLU A 33 -61.45 3.63 -5.83
C GLU A 33 -61.94 2.18 -5.83
N THR A 34 -61.82 1.50 -4.69
CA THR A 34 -62.32 0.14 -4.55
C THR A 34 -63.85 0.17 -4.58
N ILE A 35 -64.42 -0.70 -5.40
CA ILE A 35 -65.85 -0.84 -5.57
C ILE A 35 -66.40 -1.71 -4.43
N VAL A 36 -67.41 -1.20 -3.72
CA VAL A 36 -68.03 -1.79 -2.54
C VAL A 36 -69.55 -1.84 -2.69
N TRP A 37 -70.16 -2.81 -2.02
CA TRP A 37 -71.61 -2.99 -1.99
C TRP A 37 -72.05 -3.51 -0.63
N ARG A 38 -73.25 -3.14 -0.22
CA ARG A 38 -73.93 -3.71 0.94
C ARG A 38 -75.41 -3.89 0.64
N GLU A 39 -76.04 -4.73 1.45
CA GLU A 39 -77.48 -4.93 1.42
C GLU A 39 -78.22 -3.58 1.58
N GLY A 40 -79.06 -3.24 0.59
CA GLY A 40 -79.76 -1.96 0.49
C GLY A 40 -79.17 -0.96 -0.52
N MET A 41 -78.09 -1.29 -1.22
CA MET A 41 -77.57 -0.51 -2.35
C MET A 41 -78.10 -1.02 -3.69
N ASP A 42 -78.52 -0.10 -4.57
CA ASP A 42 -79.03 -0.43 -5.90
C ASP A 42 -77.96 -1.02 -6.83
N ASP A 43 -76.71 -0.56 -6.70
CA ASP A 43 -75.57 -1.08 -7.47
C ASP A 43 -74.26 -0.92 -6.67
N TRP A 44 -73.21 -1.57 -7.15
CA TRP A 44 -71.85 -1.45 -6.63
C TRP A 44 -71.31 -0.03 -6.85
N GLN A 45 -70.81 0.62 -5.79
CA GLN A 45 -70.34 2.01 -5.85
C GLN A 45 -68.93 2.14 -5.26
N ARG A 46 -68.23 3.24 -5.55
CA ARG A 46 -66.87 3.45 -5.02
C ARG A 46 -66.92 3.68 -3.51
N ALA A 47 -65.93 3.17 -2.80
CA ALA A 47 -65.83 3.32 -1.35
C ALA A 47 -65.84 4.78 -0.88
N VAL A 48 -65.32 5.71 -1.69
CA VAL A 48 -65.33 7.16 -1.39
C VAL A 48 -66.71 7.82 -1.55
N GLU A 49 -67.59 7.24 -2.36
CA GLU A 49 -68.94 7.76 -2.62
C GLU A 49 -69.92 7.36 -1.50
N GLN A 50 -69.55 6.37 -0.68
CA GLN A 50 -70.34 5.97 0.49
C GLN A 50 -70.09 6.91 1.67
N PRO A 51 -71.11 7.62 2.17
CA PRO A 51 -70.97 8.55 3.30
C PRO A 51 -70.40 7.87 4.55
N GLU A 52 -70.79 6.61 4.80
CA GLU A 52 -70.36 5.82 5.96
C GLU A 52 -68.84 5.53 5.93
N LEU A 53 -68.29 5.22 4.75
CA LEU A 53 -66.86 4.91 4.58
C LEU A 53 -66.00 6.15 4.31
N SER A 54 -66.59 7.24 3.83
CA SER A 54 -65.90 8.51 3.54
C SER A 54 -65.14 9.08 4.76
N SER A 55 -65.72 8.91 5.95
CA SER A 55 -65.14 9.32 7.22
C SER A 55 -63.87 8.52 7.57
N ALA A 56 -63.82 7.23 7.22
CA ALA A 56 -62.67 6.36 7.42
C ALA A 56 -61.48 6.71 6.51
N PHE A 57 -61.73 7.40 5.39
CA PHE A 57 -60.68 7.94 4.50
C PHE A 57 -60.17 9.33 4.88
N SER A 58 -60.74 9.94 5.92
CA SER A 58 -60.32 11.24 6.44
C SER A 58 -59.18 11.05 7.44
N THR A 59 -57.96 11.37 7.02
CA THR A 59 -56.84 11.47 7.96
C THR A 59 -57.09 12.61 8.94
N PRO A 60 -56.93 12.40 10.26
CA PRO A 60 -57.06 13.49 11.23
C PRO A 60 -56.08 14.63 10.89
N PRO A 61 -56.45 15.89 11.17
CA PRO A 61 -55.56 17.02 10.94
C PRO A 61 -54.26 16.82 11.73
N PRO A 62 -53.10 17.22 11.17
CA PRO A 62 -51.82 17.06 11.84
C PRO A 62 -51.86 17.78 13.20
N LEU A 63 -51.41 17.08 14.25
CA LEU A 63 -51.21 17.66 15.57
C LEU A 63 -50.34 18.93 15.46
N PRO A 64 -50.61 19.98 16.25
CA PRO A 64 -49.71 21.13 16.37
C PRO A 64 -48.29 20.62 16.66
N ASN A 65 -47.29 21.19 15.97
CA ASN A 65 -45.88 20.85 16.13
C ASN A 65 -45.41 21.04 17.58
N THR A 66 -45.63 20.05 18.43
CA THR A 66 -44.85 19.88 19.65
C THR A 66 -43.46 19.46 19.18
N PRO A 67 -42.39 20.21 19.50
CA PRO A 67 -41.05 19.80 19.11
C PRO A 67 -40.79 18.43 19.72
N SER A 68 -40.71 17.41 18.87
CA SER A 68 -40.17 16.11 19.28
C SER A 68 -38.84 16.37 19.96
N PRO A 69 -38.51 15.67 21.07
CA PRO A 69 -37.20 15.79 21.67
C PRO A 69 -36.18 15.60 20.56
N LYS A 70 -35.34 16.61 20.34
CA LYS A 70 -34.23 16.58 19.39
C LYS A 70 -33.32 15.44 19.85
N ILE A 71 -33.62 14.22 19.41
CA ILE A 71 -32.59 13.21 19.26
C ILE A 71 -31.58 13.90 18.33
N PRO A 72 -30.34 14.12 18.77
CA PRO A 72 -29.35 14.71 17.90
C PRO A 72 -29.37 13.90 16.61
N PRO A 73 -29.52 14.55 15.44
CA PRO A 73 -29.46 13.83 14.18
C PRO A 73 -28.17 12.99 14.22
N PRO A 74 -28.19 11.74 13.72
CA PRO A 74 -26.94 11.05 13.49
C PRO A 74 -26.02 12.05 12.77
N ILE A 75 -24.75 12.12 13.19
CA ILE A 75 -23.74 13.11 12.73
C ILE A 75 -23.68 13.21 11.19
N PHE A 76 -24.28 12.25 10.47
CA PHE A 76 -24.64 12.33 9.08
C PHE A 76 -26.10 11.90 8.82
N GLU A 77 -26.97 12.83 8.42
CA GLU A 77 -28.20 12.48 7.68
C GLU A 77 -27.84 12.25 6.20
N PRO A 78 -28.24 11.12 5.59
CA PRO A 78 -28.05 10.94 4.16
C PRO A 78 -28.88 12.00 3.42
N PRO A 79 -28.30 12.78 2.48
CA PRO A 79 -29.04 13.77 1.72
C PRO A 79 -30.19 13.10 1.00
N VAL A 80 -31.38 13.71 1.09
CA VAL A 80 -32.56 13.29 0.33
C VAL A 80 -32.19 13.28 -1.15
N LEU A 81 -32.26 12.11 -1.77
CA LEU A 81 -31.99 11.93 -3.19
C LEU A 81 -32.97 12.79 -3.99
N LYS A 82 -32.46 13.82 -4.69
CA LYS A 82 -33.24 14.53 -5.70
C LYS A 82 -33.66 13.52 -6.77
N ALA A 83 -34.95 13.28 -6.91
CA ALA A 83 -35.52 12.50 -8.00
C ALA A 83 -35.13 13.19 -9.32
N GLY A 84 -34.26 12.56 -10.11
CA GLY A 84 -33.87 13.08 -11.43
C GLY A 84 -32.47 12.71 -11.94
N VAL A 85 -31.52 12.31 -11.09
CA VAL A 85 -30.16 11.90 -11.54
C VAL A 85 -29.64 10.73 -10.71
N VAL A 86 -30.43 9.66 -10.60
CA VAL A 86 -29.92 8.38 -10.06
C VAL A 86 -29.23 7.66 -11.22
N ILE A 87 -27.93 7.93 -11.42
CA ILE A 87 -27.14 7.19 -12.42
C ILE A 87 -26.92 5.78 -11.88
N ILE A 88 -27.65 4.82 -12.45
CA ILE A 88 -27.55 3.40 -12.14
C ILE A 88 -26.14 2.91 -12.53
N SER A 89 -25.35 2.60 -11.50
CA SER A 89 -24.11 1.83 -11.47
C SER A 89 -23.15 1.86 -12.69
N ARG A 90 -22.15 2.74 -12.65
CA ARG A 90 -21.01 2.70 -13.58
C ARG A 90 -19.92 1.71 -13.12
N PRO A 91 -19.31 0.89 -14.02
CA PRO A 91 -18.26 -0.04 -13.64
C PRO A 91 -17.01 0.63 -13.05
N TRP A 92 -16.48 1.65 -13.74
CA TRP A 92 -15.19 2.27 -13.40
C TRP A 92 -15.15 2.96 -12.02
N PRO A 93 -16.15 3.77 -11.62
CA PRO A 93 -16.16 4.37 -10.28
C PRO A 93 -16.11 3.34 -9.15
N ARG A 94 -16.78 2.19 -9.32
CA ARG A 94 -16.76 1.12 -8.32
C ARG A 94 -15.39 0.43 -8.26
N PHE A 95 -14.80 0.16 -9.42
CA PHE A 95 -13.44 -0.38 -9.51
C PHE A 95 -12.44 0.55 -8.81
N TRP A 96 -12.42 1.83 -9.17
CA TRP A 96 -11.50 2.80 -8.59
C TRP A 96 -11.70 3.01 -7.09
N ALA A 97 -12.95 3.04 -6.62
CA ALA A 97 -13.23 3.12 -5.19
C ALA A 97 -12.61 1.93 -4.43
N ARG A 98 -12.79 0.70 -4.94
CA ARG A 98 -12.20 -0.51 -4.33
C ARG A 98 -10.67 -0.52 -4.45
N PHE A 99 -10.14 -0.10 -5.59
CA PHE A 99 -8.69 -0.05 -5.82
C PHE A 99 -8.00 0.89 -4.84
N ILE A 100 -8.55 2.10 -4.66
CA ILE A 100 -8.04 3.09 -3.70
C ILE A 100 -8.18 2.59 -2.26
N ASP A 101 -9.32 2.00 -1.91
CA ASP A 101 -9.52 1.39 -0.58
C ASP A 101 -8.41 0.35 -0.29
N ASN A 102 -8.13 -0.56 -1.23
CA ASN A 102 -7.08 -1.56 -1.07
C ASN A 102 -5.68 -0.94 -1.04
N LEU A 103 -5.42 0.07 -1.86
CA LEU A 103 -4.14 0.80 -1.89
C LEU A 103 -3.82 1.47 -0.55
N ILE A 104 -4.84 1.91 0.19
CA ILE A 104 -4.67 2.51 1.51
C ILE A 104 -4.58 1.42 2.59
N PHE A 105 -5.55 0.51 2.65
CA PHE A 105 -5.69 -0.38 3.80
C PHE A 105 -4.77 -1.60 3.79
N VAL A 106 -4.37 -2.12 2.63
CA VAL A 106 -3.39 -3.23 2.57
C VAL A 106 -2.05 -2.81 3.20
N PRO A 107 -1.39 -1.71 2.78
CA PRO A 107 -0.13 -1.30 3.41
C PRO A 107 -0.33 -0.80 4.84
N MET A 108 -1.44 -0.12 5.15
CA MET A 108 -1.71 0.35 6.52
C MET A 108 -1.81 -0.82 7.51
N LEU A 109 -2.57 -1.86 7.17
CA LEU A 109 -2.69 -3.05 8.01
C LEU A 109 -1.41 -3.88 8.01
N GLY A 110 -0.75 -4.03 6.86
CA GLY A 110 0.54 -4.72 6.77
C GLY A 110 1.60 -4.07 7.65
N PHE A 111 1.69 -2.73 7.64
CA PHE A 111 2.59 -1.98 8.53
C PHE A 111 2.21 -2.16 10.00
N GLY A 112 0.93 -2.03 10.35
CA GLY A 112 0.48 -2.22 11.73
C GLY A 112 0.78 -3.61 12.27
N ILE A 113 0.52 -4.65 11.48
CA ILE A 113 0.82 -6.05 11.83
C ILE A 113 2.33 -6.27 11.91
N GLY A 114 3.11 -5.75 10.96
CA GLY A 114 4.57 -5.85 10.96
C GLY A 114 5.20 -5.16 12.17
N LEU A 115 4.73 -3.96 12.52
CA LEU A 115 5.19 -3.22 13.69
C LEU A 115 4.83 -3.93 14.99
N TRP A 116 3.62 -4.48 15.09
CA TRP A 116 3.25 -5.29 16.24
C TRP A 116 4.12 -6.57 16.32
N ALA A 117 4.33 -7.26 15.20
CA ALA A 117 5.11 -8.49 15.16
C ALA A 117 6.58 -8.23 15.52
N VAL A 118 7.20 -7.14 15.05
CA VAL A 118 8.60 -6.87 15.40
C VAL A 118 8.78 -6.56 16.90
N LEU A 119 7.77 -5.98 17.54
CA LEU A 119 7.82 -5.61 18.96
C LEU A 119 7.48 -6.78 19.90
N TYR A 120 6.56 -7.66 19.50
CA TYR A 120 5.97 -8.67 20.40
C TYR A 120 6.14 -10.12 19.93
N ALA A 121 6.41 -10.36 18.64
CA ALA A 121 6.53 -11.70 18.07
C ALA A 121 7.59 -11.78 16.95
N PRO A 122 8.90 -11.69 17.27
CA PRO A 122 9.98 -11.63 16.29
C PRO A 122 10.01 -12.81 15.31
N ASP A 123 9.65 -14.02 15.75
CA ASP A 123 9.59 -15.20 14.88
C ASP A 123 8.49 -15.05 13.81
N ILE A 124 7.33 -14.51 14.19
CA ILE A 124 6.23 -14.22 13.25
C ILE A 124 6.66 -13.13 12.28
N TYR A 125 7.36 -12.09 12.76
CA TYR A 125 7.89 -11.04 11.90
C TYR A 125 8.84 -11.60 10.83
N LEU A 126 9.75 -12.49 11.21
CA LEU A 126 10.64 -13.15 10.25
C LEU A 126 9.85 -13.97 9.23
N GLN A 127 8.84 -14.74 9.66
CA GLN A 127 7.96 -15.46 8.73
C GLN A 127 7.23 -14.54 7.75
N ILE A 128 6.75 -13.38 8.21
CA ILE A 128 6.08 -12.39 7.36
C ILE A 128 7.05 -11.80 6.35
N VAL A 129 8.26 -11.42 6.77
CA VAL A 129 9.28 -10.82 5.88
C VAL A 129 9.78 -11.82 4.84
N MET A 130 9.88 -13.10 5.20
CA MET A 130 10.30 -14.16 4.28
C MET A 130 9.17 -14.65 3.37
N MET A 131 7.92 -14.36 3.70
CA MET A 131 6.77 -14.76 2.90
C MET A 131 6.68 -13.94 1.59
N ASN A 132 6.21 -14.59 0.52
CA ASN A 132 5.94 -13.92 -0.74
C ASN A 132 4.97 -12.74 -0.53
N GLY A 133 5.36 -11.53 -0.97
CA GLY A 133 4.57 -10.32 -0.74
C GLY A 133 3.17 -10.32 -1.37
N VAL A 134 2.96 -11.02 -2.49
CA VAL A 134 1.63 -11.18 -3.10
C VAL A 134 0.77 -12.06 -2.21
N LEU A 135 1.31 -13.18 -1.72
CA LEU A 135 0.60 -14.06 -0.80
C LEU A 135 0.22 -13.32 0.48
N PHE A 136 1.15 -12.58 1.08
CA PHE A 136 0.87 -11.76 2.25
C PHE A 136 -0.26 -10.76 1.98
N GLY A 137 -0.21 -10.06 0.84
CA GLY A 137 -1.27 -9.14 0.43
C GLY A 137 -2.64 -9.80 0.28
N VAL A 138 -2.70 -11.02 -0.27
CA VAL A 138 -3.94 -11.80 -0.40
C VAL A 138 -4.49 -12.19 0.98
N LEU A 139 -3.63 -12.63 1.90
CA LEU A 139 -4.02 -12.98 3.27
C LEU A 139 -4.57 -11.78 4.07
N LEU A 140 -4.18 -10.55 3.71
CA LEU A 140 -4.71 -9.33 4.33
C LEU A 140 -6.09 -8.91 3.81
N LEU A 141 -6.50 -9.34 2.62
CA LEU A 141 -7.78 -8.91 2.02
C LEU A 141 -9.03 -9.20 2.86
N PRO A 142 -9.21 -10.35 3.55
CA PRO A 142 -10.35 -10.54 4.43
C PRO A 142 -10.36 -9.56 5.60
N LEU A 143 -9.19 -9.20 6.14
CA LEU A 143 -9.07 -8.19 7.20
C LEU A 143 -9.39 -6.79 6.66
N VAL A 144 -8.94 -6.47 5.45
CA VAL A 144 -9.32 -5.24 4.74
C VAL A 144 -10.84 -5.18 4.53
N ALA A 145 -11.47 -6.28 4.11
CA ALA A 145 -12.92 -6.35 3.91
C ALA A 145 -13.69 -6.06 5.22
N LEU A 146 -13.22 -6.60 6.35
CA LEU A 146 -13.75 -6.31 7.67
C LEU A 146 -13.61 -4.83 8.04
N PHE A 147 -12.42 -4.24 7.82
CA PHE A 147 -12.19 -2.83 8.10
C PHE A 147 -13.06 -1.91 7.24
N LEU A 148 -13.23 -2.24 5.96
CA LEU A 148 -14.10 -1.48 5.05
C LEU A 148 -15.58 -1.59 5.45
N ALA A 149 -16.03 -2.75 5.93
CA ALA A 149 -17.36 -2.89 6.51
C ALA A 149 -17.51 -1.98 7.73
N LEU A 150 -16.51 -1.95 8.64
CA LEU A 150 -16.50 -1.08 9.81
C LEU A 150 -16.57 0.41 9.43
N CYS A 151 -15.80 0.85 8.43
CA CYS A 151 -15.88 2.22 7.92
C CYS A 151 -17.30 2.58 7.46
N MET A 152 -18.00 1.69 6.74
CA MET A 152 -19.37 1.94 6.29
C MET A 152 -20.40 1.87 7.42
N ILE A 153 -20.15 1.09 8.47
CA ILE A 153 -20.99 1.06 9.67
C ILE A 153 -20.90 2.40 10.41
N VAL A 154 -19.67 2.88 10.67
CA VAL A 154 -19.41 4.09 11.47
C VAL A 154 -19.65 5.37 10.67
N VAL A 155 -19.06 5.46 9.47
CA VAL A 155 -19.01 6.70 8.66
C VAL A 155 -20.04 6.68 7.53
N GLY A 156 -20.58 5.52 7.16
CA GLY A 156 -21.51 5.38 6.03
C GLY A 156 -20.82 5.33 4.65
N THR A 157 -19.49 5.40 4.60
CA THR A 157 -18.70 5.28 3.37
C THR A 157 -17.28 4.80 3.68
N THR A 158 -16.51 4.46 2.65
CA THR A 158 -15.07 4.19 2.75
C THR A 158 -14.27 5.32 2.09
N PRO A 159 -12.98 5.52 2.42
CA PRO A 159 -12.17 6.58 1.82
C PRO A 159 -12.20 6.60 0.29
N GLY A 160 -11.99 5.45 -0.37
CA GLY A 160 -12.02 5.34 -1.82
C GLY A 160 -13.41 5.63 -2.40
N LYS A 161 -14.47 5.13 -1.77
CA LYS A 161 -15.86 5.42 -2.18
C LYS A 161 -16.22 6.89 -2.00
N ALA A 162 -15.76 7.51 -0.90
CA ALA A 162 -15.93 8.94 -0.66
C ALA A 162 -15.24 9.77 -1.73
N ILE A 163 -13.96 9.48 -2.02
CA ILE A 163 -13.14 10.14 -3.05
C ILE A 163 -13.79 10.06 -4.43
N VAL A 164 -14.25 8.86 -4.82
CA VAL A 164 -14.81 8.62 -6.15
C VAL A 164 -16.29 9.00 -6.24
N GLY A 165 -16.99 9.21 -5.14
CA GLY A 165 -18.41 9.59 -5.13
C GLY A 165 -19.37 8.41 -5.32
N VAL A 166 -19.02 7.24 -4.77
CA VAL A 166 -19.87 6.04 -4.74
C VAL A 166 -20.49 5.90 -3.35
N ARG A 167 -21.78 5.55 -3.27
CA ARG A 167 -22.47 5.31 -1.99
C ARG A 167 -23.29 4.03 -2.07
N VAL A 168 -23.23 3.27 -0.98
CA VAL A 168 -24.01 2.04 -0.80
C VAL A 168 -25.17 2.36 0.14
N PRO A 169 -26.40 2.52 -0.38
CA PRO A 169 -27.57 2.70 0.47
C PRO A 169 -27.92 1.42 1.24
N VAL A 170 -28.53 1.60 2.42
CA VAL A 170 -29.10 0.51 3.24
C VAL A 170 -30.57 0.81 3.45
N ASP A 171 -31.41 -0.22 3.37
CA ASP A 171 -32.85 -0.12 3.63
C ASP A 171 -33.11 0.36 5.06
N ARG A 172 -34.10 1.25 5.23
CA ARG A 172 -34.54 1.71 6.55
C ARG A 172 -35.03 0.49 7.37
N GLY A 173 -34.45 0.28 8.54
CA GLY A 173 -34.80 -0.83 9.45
C GLY A 173 -33.94 -2.09 9.33
N ARG A 174 -33.00 -2.16 8.37
CA ARG A 174 -32.10 -3.31 8.22
C ARG A 174 -30.89 -3.20 9.16
N ASN A 175 -30.44 -4.34 9.69
CA ASN A 175 -29.19 -4.41 10.46
C ASN A 175 -27.99 -4.05 9.56
N ARG A 176 -27.39 -2.88 9.80
CA ARG A 176 -26.23 -2.36 9.05
C ARG A 176 -25.00 -3.25 9.18
N LEU A 177 -24.77 -3.85 10.35
CA LEU A 177 -23.60 -4.67 10.63
C LEU A 177 -23.59 -5.94 9.77
N GLY A 178 -24.68 -6.72 9.84
CA GLY A 178 -24.81 -7.95 9.05
C GLY A 178 -24.82 -7.68 7.54
N PHE A 179 -25.46 -6.59 7.12
CA PHE A 179 -25.48 -6.19 5.71
C PHE A 179 -24.07 -5.90 5.17
N TYR A 180 -23.31 -5.01 5.80
CA TYR A 180 -22.00 -4.62 5.29
C TYR A 180 -20.97 -5.74 5.38
N LEU A 181 -20.95 -6.54 6.46
CA LEU A 181 -20.05 -7.68 6.57
C LEU A 181 -20.33 -8.73 5.49
N SER A 182 -21.59 -9.13 5.31
CA SER A 182 -21.98 -10.09 4.27
C SER A 182 -21.64 -9.57 2.87
N ARG A 183 -21.91 -8.30 2.62
CA ARG A 183 -21.61 -7.65 1.34
C ARG A 183 -20.11 -7.63 1.07
N GLU A 184 -19.29 -7.18 2.02
CA GLU A 184 -17.84 -7.09 1.84
C GLU A 184 -17.20 -8.47 1.64
N PHE A 185 -17.70 -9.50 2.34
CA PHE A 185 -17.31 -10.89 2.09
C PHE A 185 -17.64 -11.33 0.66
N LYS A 186 -18.87 -11.05 0.16
CA LYS A 186 -19.24 -11.36 -1.22
C LYS A 186 -18.40 -10.59 -2.24
N VAL A 187 -18.01 -9.35 -1.95
CA VAL A 187 -17.12 -8.59 -2.84
C VAL A 187 -15.73 -9.23 -2.85
N TRP A 188 -15.20 -9.66 -1.71
CA TRP A 188 -13.93 -10.38 -1.66
C TRP A 188 -13.98 -11.70 -2.46
N ALA A 189 -15.02 -12.51 -2.28
CA ALA A 189 -15.16 -13.78 -2.98
C ALA A 189 -15.52 -13.62 -4.47
N ALA A 190 -16.66 -13.01 -4.79
CA ALA A 190 -17.22 -12.92 -6.15
C ALA A 190 -16.76 -11.70 -6.96
N GLY A 191 -16.21 -10.68 -6.30
CA GLY A 191 -15.61 -9.52 -6.94
C GLY A 191 -14.11 -9.69 -7.16
N LEU A 192 -13.38 -10.03 -6.09
CA LEU A 192 -11.91 -10.14 -6.11
C LEU A 192 -11.40 -11.57 -6.29
N GLY A 193 -12.26 -12.59 -6.41
CA GLY A 193 -11.81 -13.97 -6.63
C GLY A 193 -10.96 -14.50 -5.45
N LEU A 194 -11.34 -14.13 -4.22
CA LEU A 194 -10.56 -14.35 -2.98
C LEU A 194 -9.20 -13.64 -2.95
N GLY A 195 -8.92 -12.77 -3.92
CA GLY A 195 -7.63 -12.11 -4.09
C GLY A 195 -6.64 -12.88 -4.95
N ILE A 196 -6.99 -14.09 -5.40
CA ILE A 196 -6.07 -14.91 -6.19
C ILE A 196 -5.80 -14.21 -7.54
N PRO A 197 -4.53 -13.96 -7.88
CA PRO A 197 -4.17 -13.38 -9.17
C PRO A 197 -4.79 -14.17 -10.33
N PHE A 198 -5.11 -13.49 -11.43
CA PHE A 198 -5.85 -14.03 -12.59
C PHE A 198 -7.31 -14.40 -12.31
N VAL A 199 -7.64 -15.13 -11.24
CA VAL A 199 -9.04 -15.39 -10.84
C VAL A 199 -9.77 -14.06 -10.61
N ALA A 200 -9.13 -13.15 -9.88
CA ALA A 200 -9.61 -11.78 -9.65
C ALA A 200 -9.89 -11.02 -10.96
N LEU A 201 -9.10 -11.25 -12.01
CA LEU A 201 -9.30 -10.62 -13.32
C LEU A 201 -10.59 -11.13 -13.97
N PHE A 202 -10.79 -12.45 -14.00
CA PHE A 202 -12.00 -13.05 -14.57
C PHE A 202 -13.26 -12.63 -13.83
N THR A 203 -13.23 -12.61 -12.49
CA THR A 203 -14.36 -12.14 -11.68
C THR A 203 -14.65 -10.68 -11.94
N GLN A 204 -13.63 -9.81 -12.00
CA GLN A 204 -13.81 -8.38 -12.28
C GLN A 204 -14.35 -8.13 -13.70
N VAL A 205 -13.87 -8.86 -14.71
CA VAL A 205 -14.39 -8.77 -16.08
C VAL A 205 -15.87 -9.18 -16.13
N ARG A 206 -16.25 -10.24 -15.40
CA ARG A 206 -17.65 -10.63 -15.25
C ARG A 206 -18.49 -9.52 -14.62
N GLN A 207 -18.03 -8.94 -13.51
CA GLN A 207 -18.77 -7.83 -12.85
C GLN A 207 -18.86 -6.59 -13.74
N TYR A 208 -17.80 -6.27 -14.48
CA TYR A 208 -17.80 -5.18 -15.45
C TYR A 208 -18.89 -5.40 -16.51
N ARG A 209 -18.97 -6.59 -17.10
CA ARG A 209 -19.97 -6.92 -18.13
C ARG A 209 -21.40 -6.83 -17.59
N LEU A 210 -21.65 -7.27 -16.36
CA LEU A 210 -22.96 -7.13 -15.71
C LEU A 210 -23.36 -5.65 -15.57
N LEU A 211 -22.47 -4.83 -15.01
CA LEU A 211 -22.70 -3.42 -14.79
C LEU A 211 -22.83 -2.64 -16.12
N ALA A 212 -22.03 -2.98 -17.13
CA ALA A 212 -22.11 -2.39 -18.46
C ALA A 212 -23.43 -2.73 -19.17
N ALA A 213 -24.01 -3.89 -18.88
CA ALA A 213 -25.33 -4.29 -19.36
C ALA A 213 -26.49 -3.71 -18.51
N GLY A 214 -26.21 -2.81 -17.57
CA GLY A 214 -27.23 -2.19 -16.70
C GLY A 214 -27.76 -3.10 -15.58
N LYS A 215 -27.15 -4.28 -15.39
CA LYS A 215 -27.50 -5.21 -14.29
C LYS A 215 -26.74 -4.82 -13.02
N SER A 216 -27.25 -5.22 -11.87
CA SER A 216 -26.51 -5.13 -10.61
C SER A 216 -25.30 -6.06 -10.63
N ALA A 217 -24.23 -5.69 -9.90
CA ALA A 217 -23.14 -6.61 -9.63
C ALA A 217 -23.66 -7.79 -8.78
N SER A 218 -23.07 -8.98 -8.94
CA SER A 218 -23.61 -10.20 -8.32
C SER A 218 -23.65 -10.14 -6.79
N TYR A 219 -22.78 -9.34 -6.17
CA TYR A 219 -22.73 -9.13 -4.72
C TYR A 219 -23.65 -8.00 -4.22
N ASP A 220 -24.34 -7.29 -5.12
CA ASP A 220 -25.34 -6.26 -4.81
C ASP A 220 -26.75 -6.66 -5.28
N GLU A 221 -26.95 -7.90 -5.77
CA GLU A 221 -28.26 -8.41 -6.18
C GLU A 221 -29.25 -8.44 -5.00
N GLY A 222 -30.50 -8.04 -5.25
CA GLY A 222 -31.55 -7.98 -4.22
C GLY A 222 -31.42 -6.82 -3.23
N HIS A 223 -30.59 -5.81 -3.54
CA HIS A 223 -30.38 -4.62 -2.69
C HIS A 223 -30.61 -3.33 -3.47
N PRO A 224 -30.84 -2.19 -2.79
CA PRO A 224 -31.07 -0.92 -3.46
C PRO A 224 -29.90 -0.54 -4.36
N ALA A 225 -30.22 0.11 -5.48
CA ALA A 225 -29.23 0.49 -6.46
C ALA A 225 -28.14 1.40 -5.84
N ILE A 226 -26.88 1.03 -6.03
CA ILE A 226 -25.74 1.84 -5.62
C ILE A 226 -25.72 3.13 -6.42
N ILE A 227 -25.57 4.22 -5.71
CA ILE A 227 -25.54 5.57 -6.26
C ILE A 227 -24.08 5.90 -6.57
N ALA A 228 -23.79 6.20 -7.84
CA ALA A 228 -22.48 6.65 -8.26
C ALA A 228 -22.60 8.02 -8.95
N ASN A 229 -22.15 9.07 -8.25
CA ASN A 229 -22.06 10.42 -8.82
C ASN A 229 -20.59 10.89 -8.80
N PRO A 230 -19.72 10.29 -9.64
CA PRO A 230 -18.32 10.64 -9.65
C PRO A 230 -18.09 12.01 -10.28
N SER A 231 -17.37 12.87 -9.56
CA SER A 231 -16.77 14.07 -10.17
C SER A 231 -15.63 13.63 -11.09
N LYS A 232 -15.70 14.04 -12.36
CA LYS A 232 -14.62 13.79 -13.34
C LYS A 232 -13.27 14.28 -12.84
N VAL A 233 -13.25 15.43 -12.14
CA VAL A 233 -12.03 16.03 -11.57
C VAL A 233 -11.47 15.18 -10.43
N ARG A 234 -12.31 14.74 -9.48
CA ARG A 234 -11.87 13.91 -8.34
C ARG A 234 -11.36 12.55 -8.80
N LEU A 235 -12.02 11.96 -9.79
CA LEU A 235 -11.59 10.71 -10.40
C LEU A 235 -10.24 10.88 -11.12
N ALA A 236 -10.10 11.92 -11.96
CA ALA A 236 -8.84 12.19 -12.65
C ALA A 236 -7.69 12.44 -11.68
N ALA A 237 -7.91 13.27 -10.64
CA ALA A 237 -6.90 13.53 -9.61
C ALA A 237 -6.47 12.25 -8.88
N SER A 238 -7.42 11.36 -8.58
CA SER A 238 -7.13 10.08 -7.92
C SER A 238 -6.29 9.16 -8.81
N ILE A 239 -6.61 9.10 -10.11
CA ILE A 239 -5.84 8.32 -11.09
C ILE A 239 -4.41 8.87 -11.20
N VAL A 240 -4.24 10.19 -11.23
CA VAL A 240 -2.91 10.83 -11.28
C VAL A 240 -2.09 10.54 -10.03
N VAL A 241 -2.69 10.66 -8.84
CA VAL A 241 -2.00 10.34 -7.57
C VAL A 241 -1.59 8.87 -7.52
N VAL A 242 -2.48 7.96 -7.91
CA VAL A 242 -2.17 6.53 -8.02
C VAL A 242 -1.03 6.30 -9.00
N ALA A 243 -1.08 6.88 -10.20
CA ALA A 243 -0.04 6.73 -11.21
C ALA A 243 1.32 7.25 -10.71
N ALA A 244 1.34 8.38 -9.99
CA ALA A 244 2.54 8.92 -9.39
C ALA A 244 3.14 7.98 -8.33
N LEU A 245 2.31 7.42 -7.44
CA LEU A 245 2.75 6.44 -6.42
C LEU A 245 3.31 5.17 -7.07
N PHE A 246 2.65 4.64 -8.10
CA PHE A 246 3.14 3.47 -8.84
C PHE A 246 4.46 3.76 -9.56
N THR A 247 4.57 4.92 -10.21
CA THR A 247 5.80 5.33 -10.89
C THR A 247 6.95 5.48 -9.89
N GLY A 248 6.72 6.14 -8.75
CA GLY A 248 7.70 6.23 -7.67
C GLY A 248 8.13 4.85 -7.16
N ASN A 249 7.19 3.92 -6.97
CA ASN A 249 7.52 2.56 -6.54
C ASN A 249 8.36 1.79 -7.59
N ILE A 250 8.05 1.95 -8.88
CA ILE A 250 8.83 1.35 -9.98
C ILE A 250 10.25 1.91 -10.00
N ILE A 251 10.42 3.23 -9.84
CA ILE A 251 11.74 3.87 -9.80
C ILE A 251 12.56 3.33 -8.63
N LEU A 252 11.97 3.29 -7.42
CA LEU A 252 12.65 2.75 -6.24
C LEU A 252 13.09 1.30 -6.45
N ARG A 253 12.21 0.45 -7.00
CA ARG A 253 12.58 -0.95 -7.30
C ARG A 253 13.67 -1.07 -8.36
N ALA A 254 13.65 -0.22 -9.37
CA ALA A 254 14.69 -0.21 -10.40
C ALA A 254 16.04 0.23 -9.83
N GLU A 255 16.05 1.18 -8.90
CA GLU A 255 17.25 1.59 -8.16
C GLU A 255 17.78 0.45 -7.29
N ASP A 256 16.91 -0.22 -6.52
CA ASP A 256 17.28 -1.38 -5.69
C ASP A 256 17.91 -2.50 -6.55
N GLN A 257 17.27 -2.85 -7.67
CA GLN A 257 17.80 -3.86 -8.59
C GLN A 257 19.14 -3.46 -9.20
N LYS A 258 19.32 -2.18 -9.53
CA LYS A 258 20.59 -1.66 -10.05
C LYS A 258 21.69 -1.75 -9.01
N ALA A 259 21.39 -1.40 -7.75
CA ALA A 259 22.34 -1.52 -6.63
C ALA A 259 22.76 -2.99 -6.41
N GLU A 260 21.79 -3.92 -6.41
CA GLU A 260 22.07 -5.36 -6.27
C GLU A 260 22.91 -5.89 -7.46
N THR A 261 22.61 -5.44 -8.67
CA THR A 261 23.40 -5.80 -9.86
C THR A 261 24.82 -5.24 -9.78
N ASN A 262 25.00 -4.01 -9.28
CA ASN A 262 26.32 -3.39 -9.14
C ASN A 262 27.21 -4.17 -8.15
N LEU A 263 26.65 -4.74 -7.08
CA LEU A 263 27.39 -5.56 -6.12
C LEU A 263 28.01 -6.83 -6.75
N ASN A 264 27.38 -7.36 -7.79
CA ASN A 264 27.81 -8.60 -8.45
C ASN A 264 28.54 -8.39 -9.77
N THR A 265 28.63 -7.16 -10.25
CA THR A 265 29.28 -6.82 -11.53
C THR A 265 30.62 -6.12 -11.29
N THR A 266 31.49 -6.21 -12.29
CA THR A 266 32.83 -5.64 -12.24
C THR A 266 33.05 -4.63 -13.37
N GLN A 267 34.04 -3.78 -13.19
CA GLN A 267 34.50 -2.81 -14.18
C GLN A 267 36.02 -2.82 -14.26
N ALA A 268 36.56 -2.40 -15.41
CA ALA A 268 38.00 -2.23 -15.59
C ALA A 268 38.46 -0.91 -14.98
N TRP A 269 39.62 -0.93 -14.32
CA TRP A 269 40.33 0.26 -13.87
C TRP A 269 41.78 0.21 -14.34
N ILE A 270 42.27 1.31 -14.89
CA ILE A 270 43.65 1.44 -15.36
C ILE A 270 44.40 2.26 -14.33
N ASN A 271 45.48 1.69 -13.77
CA ASN A 271 46.33 2.39 -12.84
C ASN A 271 47.09 3.51 -13.57
N PRO A 272 46.86 4.79 -13.23
CA PRO A 272 47.47 5.90 -13.96
C PRO A 272 48.99 6.03 -13.77
N VAL A 273 49.59 5.33 -12.80
CA VAL A 273 51.04 5.32 -12.53
C VAL A 273 51.73 4.24 -13.36
N THR A 274 51.16 3.03 -13.41
CA THR A 274 51.81 1.87 -14.05
C THR A 274 51.23 1.51 -15.42
N ASN A 275 50.13 2.15 -15.84
CA ASN A 275 49.32 1.82 -17.02
C ASN A 275 48.83 0.37 -17.07
N LYS A 276 48.82 -0.34 -15.94
CA LYS A 276 48.28 -1.70 -15.83
C LYS A 276 46.78 -1.66 -15.59
N THR A 277 46.06 -2.56 -16.26
CA THR A 277 44.61 -2.72 -16.11
C THR A 277 44.31 -3.79 -15.07
N THR A 278 43.30 -3.55 -14.24
CA THR A 278 42.74 -4.51 -13.29
C THR A 278 41.23 -4.45 -13.29
N THR A 279 40.59 -5.40 -12.63
CA THR A 279 39.14 -5.50 -12.52
C THR A 279 38.71 -5.25 -11.08
N ILE A 280 37.80 -4.30 -10.88
CA ILE A 280 37.24 -3.94 -9.56
C ILE A 280 35.72 -4.07 -9.57
N GLY A 281 35.10 -4.19 -8.39
CA GLY A 281 33.64 -4.13 -8.27
C GLY A 281 33.09 -2.83 -8.86
N LYS A 282 31.95 -2.91 -9.57
CA LYS A 282 31.32 -1.75 -10.23
C LYS A 282 30.83 -0.69 -9.23
N THR A 283 30.62 -1.08 -7.98
CA THR A 283 30.26 -0.17 -6.89
C THR A 283 31.36 0.84 -6.56
N TRP A 284 32.63 0.52 -6.85
CA TRP A 284 33.76 1.39 -6.58
C TRP A 284 33.88 2.49 -7.63
N GLN A 285 33.50 3.72 -7.28
CA GLN A 285 33.72 4.87 -8.14
C GLN A 285 35.06 5.54 -7.84
N ALA A 286 35.93 5.61 -8.84
CA ALA A 286 37.28 6.16 -8.70
C ALA A 286 37.30 7.67 -9.01
N GLN A 287 37.99 8.43 -8.17
CA GLN A 287 38.30 9.85 -8.36
C GLN A 287 39.78 10.10 -8.06
N GLU A 288 40.50 10.76 -8.95
CA GLU A 288 41.88 11.15 -8.69
C GLU A 288 41.94 12.38 -7.80
N MET A 289 42.80 12.35 -6.77
CA MET A 289 43.06 13.48 -5.88
C MET A 289 44.48 14.00 -6.11
N LYS A 290 44.60 15.30 -6.32
CA LYS A 290 45.91 15.97 -6.38
C LYS A 290 46.45 16.12 -4.96
N THR A 291 47.61 15.55 -4.69
CA THR A 291 48.33 15.69 -3.42
C THR A 291 49.62 16.47 -3.60
N ASN A 292 50.10 17.10 -2.52
CA ASN A 292 51.33 17.90 -2.54
C ASN A 292 52.60 17.05 -2.79
N SER A 293 52.52 15.75 -2.50
CA SER A 293 53.53 14.73 -2.83
C SER A 293 52.85 13.41 -3.22
N GLY A 294 53.46 12.66 -4.13
CA GLY A 294 52.93 11.38 -4.62
C GLY A 294 51.64 11.50 -5.43
N ARG A 295 50.95 10.37 -5.62
CA ARG A 295 49.63 10.32 -6.27
C ARG A 295 48.65 9.54 -5.41
N THR A 296 47.44 10.05 -5.28
CA THR A 296 46.39 9.44 -4.46
C THR A 296 45.10 9.30 -5.25
N PHE A 297 44.53 8.10 -5.20
CA PHE A 297 43.28 7.76 -5.87
C PHE A 297 42.24 7.43 -4.80
N TYR A 298 41.13 8.15 -4.82
CA TYR A 298 40.00 7.94 -3.93
C TYR A 298 38.99 7.03 -4.61
N PHE A 299 38.40 6.12 -3.85
CA PHE A 299 37.35 5.23 -4.30
C PHE A 299 36.21 5.26 -3.28
N ALA A 300 34.98 5.38 -3.73
CA ALA A 300 33.80 5.33 -2.87
C ALA A 300 32.80 4.29 -3.39
N SER A 301 32.16 3.58 -2.46
CA SER A 301 31.14 2.58 -2.74
C SER A 301 29.97 2.78 -1.78
N ASN A 302 28.91 3.44 -2.25
CA ASN A 302 27.72 3.72 -1.45
C ASN A 302 27.02 2.42 -1.04
N GLU A 303 26.97 1.43 -1.93
CA GLU A 303 26.35 0.12 -1.72
C GLU A 303 27.08 -0.71 -0.64
N LEU A 304 28.38 -0.47 -0.43
CA LEU A 304 29.18 -1.15 0.59
C LEU A 304 29.35 -0.30 1.85
N LEU A 305 28.89 0.96 1.85
CA LEU A 305 29.21 1.95 2.89
C LEU A 305 30.73 1.99 3.19
N ALA A 306 31.52 1.96 2.11
CA ALA A 306 32.97 1.85 2.18
C ALA A 306 33.65 2.86 1.27
N GLU A 307 34.79 3.35 1.74
CA GLU A 307 35.66 4.27 1.02
C GLU A 307 37.09 3.72 1.04
N ALA A 308 37.85 3.93 -0.01
CA ALA A 308 39.22 3.48 -0.09
C ALA A 308 40.13 4.56 -0.67
N ILE A 309 41.33 4.64 -0.13
CA ILE A 309 42.38 5.51 -0.63
C ILE A 309 43.51 4.61 -1.11
N PHE A 310 43.91 4.73 -2.36
CA PHE A 310 45.10 4.08 -2.92
C PHE A 310 46.16 5.13 -3.19
N GLY A 311 47.26 5.06 -2.44
CA GLY A 311 48.37 6.01 -2.52
C GLY A 311 49.62 5.39 -3.12
N TYR A 312 50.34 6.19 -3.90
CA TYR A 312 51.65 5.90 -4.46
C TYR A 312 52.66 6.98 -4.10
N GLU A 313 53.85 6.55 -3.72
CA GLU A 313 54.99 7.42 -3.44
C GLU A 313 56.29 6.74 -3.90
N GLN A 314 57.22 7.54 -4.42
CA GLN A 314 58.53 7.07 -4.85
C GLN A 314 59.62 7.75 -4.04
N PHE A 315 60.47 6.94 -3.40
CA PHE A 315 61.58 7.42 -2.59
C PHE A 315 62.78 7.81 -3.43
N PRO A 316 63.62 8.77 -2.97
CA PRO A 316 64.84 9.15 -3.66
C PRO A 316 65.93 8.07 -3.62
N SER A 317 65.96 7.22 -2.58
CA SER A 317 66.97 6.18 -2.36
C SER A 317 66.35 4.79 -2.17
N TYR A 318 67.15 3.75 -2.44
CA TYR A 318 66.80 2.35 -2.15
C TYR A 318 66.98 2.02 -0.67
N GLY A 319 66.39 0.91 -0.22
CA GLY A 319 66.61 0.34 1.11
C GLY A 319 65.64 0.83 2.19
N VAL A 320 64.54 1.48 1.81
CA VAL A 320 63.47 1.83 2.75
C VAL A 320 62.84 0.56 3.30
N GLN A 321 62.90 0.38 4.62
CA GLN A 321 62.30 -0.76 5.30
C GLN A 321 60.78 -0.57 5.39
N ALA A 322 60.02 -1.63 5.12
CA ALA A 322 58.56 -1.59 5.18
C ALA A 322 58.03 -1.17 6.56
N ALA A 323 58.71 -1.58 7.64
CA ALA A 323 58.36 -1.21 9.01
C ALA A 323 58.51 0.30 9.26
N ALA A 324 59.61 0.91 8.83
CA ALA A 324 59.84 2.34 8.95
C ALA A 324 58.79 3.15 8.17
N TYR A 325 58.42 2.67 6.96
CA TYR A 325 57.33 3.27 6.20
C TYR A 325 55.97 3.12 6.91
N ALA A 326 55.71 1.97 7.53
CA ALA A 326 54.50 1.73 8.31
C ALA A 326 54.34 2.73 9.47
N ASP A 327 55.42 2.98 10.20
CA ASP A 327 55.43 3.95 11.30
C ASP A 327 55.25 5.39 10.80
N ALA A 328 55.88 5.74 9.66
CA ALA A 328 55.68 7.03 9.02
C ALA A 328 54.22 7.23 8.58
N ILE A 329 53.59 6.20 7.99
CA ILE A 329 52.16 6.26 7.61
C ILE A 329 51.30 6.38 8.86
N LYS A 330 51.56 5.62 9.91
CA LYS A 330 50.82 5.73 11.19
C LYS A 330 50.85 7.14 11.75
N ALA A 331 51.99 7.82 11.68
CA ALA A 331 52.12 9.21 12.11
C ALA A 331 51.40 10.18 11.15
N ALA A 332 51.56 10.00 9.84
CA ALA A 332 50.98 10.87 8.82
C ALA A 332 49.45 10.90 8.82
N VAL A 333 48.81 9.78 9.18
CA VAL A 333 47.34 9.65 9.19
C VAL A 333 46.72 9.87 10.56
N ALA A 334 47.52 10.18 11.58
CA ALA A 334 47.08 10.21 12.98
C ALA A 334 45.99 11.26 13.27
N SER A 335 45.87 12.31 12.44
CA SER A 335 44.78 13.30 12.51
C SER A 335 43.41 12.70 12.22
N ASP A 336 43.36 11.68 11.35
CA ASP A 336 42.12 11.16 10.78
C ASP A 336 41.86 9.69 11.12
N VAL A 337 42.92 8.92 11.41
CA VAL A 337 42.89 7.48 11.67
C VAL A 337 43.77 7.12 12.87
N ARG A 338 43.17 6.44 13.85
CA ARG A 338 43.90 5.84 14.97
C ARG A 338 44.14 4.36 14.69
N ILE A 339 45.37 4.00 14.34
CA ILE A 339 45.78 2.60 14.17
C ILE A 339 45.84 1.91 15.54
N THR A 340 45.06 0.85 15.71
CA THR A 340 44.87 0.15 17.00
C THR A 340 45.56 -1.20 17.06
N SER A 341 45.76 -1.87 15.93
CA SER A 341 46.49 -3.15 15.89
C SER A 341 47.99 -2.94 15.72
N GLN A 342 48.76 -3.99 16.00
CA GLN A 342 50.13 -4.09 15.50
C GLN A 342 50.14 -4.35 13.98
N TRP A 343 51.23 -3.96 13.32
CA TRP A 343 51.48 -4.30 11.92
C TRP A 343 51.79 -5.78 11.79
N GLN A 344 51.05 -6.47 10.93
CA GLN A 344 51.19 -7.89 10.66
C GLN A 344 51.73 -8.11 9.24
N PRO A 345 52.73 -8.99 9.04
CA PRO A 345 53.20 -9.35 7.71
C PRO A 345 52.15 -10.18 6.97
N VAL A 346 51.86 -9.79 5.74
CA VAL A 346 50.93 -10.48 4.85
C VAL A 346 51.49 -10.53 3.42
N LEU A 347 51.00 -11.46 2.60
CA LEU A 347 51.32 -11.52 1.18
C LEU A 347 50.13 -11.03 0.37
N VAL A 348 50.34 -10.02 -0.49
CA VAL A 348 49.31 -9.50 -1.40
C VAL A 348 49.81 -9.64 -2.82
N GLN A 349 49.16 -10.48 -3.63
CA GLN A 349 49.58 -10.78 -5.01
C GLN A 349 51.05 -11.22 -5.11
N GLY A 350 51.53 -11.99 -4.12
CA GLY A 350 52.92 -12.45 -4.05
C GLY A 350 53.92 -11.41 -3.54
N MET A 351 53.50 -10.18 -3.26
CA MET A 351 54.37 -9.13 -2.70
C MET A 351 54.32 -9.14 -1.16
N PRO A 352 55.47 -9.04 -0.47
CA PRO A 352 55.52 -8.79 0.97
C PRO A 352 54.86 -7.46 1.31
N ALA A 353 53.91 -7.50 2.23
CA ALA A 353 53.13 -6.35 2.68
C ALA A 353 53.03 -6.33 4.20
N LEU A 354 52.72 -5.17 4.77
CA LEU A 354 52.31 -5.03 6.16
C LEU A 354 50.86 -4.55 6.22
N ARG A 355 50.06 -5.16 7.10
CA ARG A 355 48.66 -4.80 7.31
C ARG A 355 48.39 -4.47 8.77
N ALA A 356 47.62 -3.42 9.02
CA ALA A 356 47.13 -3.04 10.34
C ALA A 356 45.67 -2.58 10.27
N THR A 357 44.98 -2.65 11.39
CA THR A 357 43.61 -2.15 11.55
C THR A 357 43.55 -1.01 12.55
N GLY A 358 42.63 -0.08 12.31
CA GLY A 358 42.40 1.11 13.10
C GLY A 358 40.95 1.54 13.08
N LYS A 359 40.71 2.73 13.64
CA LYS A 359 39.40 3.40 13.62
C LYS A 359 39.55 4.83 13.10
N SER A 360 38.53 5.33 12.43
CA SER A 360 38.48 6.75 12.07
C SER A 360 38.34 7.61 13.34
N VAL A 361 39.04 8.74 13.38
CA VAL A 361 38.93 9.75 14.44
C VAL A 361 37.60 10.49 14.33
N LYS A 362 37.16 10.78 13.10
CA LYS A 362 35.92 11.50 12.81
C LYS A 362 34.67 10.63 12.97
N TYR A 363 34.74 9.36 12.55
CA TYR A 363 33.61 8.42 12.57
C TYR A 363 33.98 7.17 13.37
N THR A 364 33.59 7.13 14.65
CA THR A 364 34.05 6.10 15.61
C THR A 364 33.53 4.70 15.32
N ASP A 365 32.48 4.58 14.49
CA ASP A 365 31.89 3.34 13.98
C ASP A 365 32.60 2.80 12.72
N SER A 366 33.53 3.56 12.15
CA SER A 366 34.24 3.22 10.92
C SER A 366 35.56 2.52 11.24
N ILE A 367 35.68 1.29 10.76
CA ILE A 367 36.92 0.50 10.83
C ILE A 367 37.80 0.89 9.64
N VAL A 368 39.11 0.99 9.88
CA VAL A 368 40.08 1.32 8.84
C VAL A 368 41.09 0.19 8.71
N ASP A 369 41.20 -0.38 7.51
CA ASP A 369 42.24 -1.35 7.16
C ASP A 369 43.33 -0.67 6.35
N VAL A 370 44.55 -0.71 6.87
CA VAL A 370 45.72 -0.15 6.20
C VAL A 370 46.59 -1.29 5.70
N THR A 371 46.92 -1.30 4.42
CA THR A 371 47.88 -2.24 3.83
C THR A 371 48.95 -1.44 3.09
N ILE A 372 50.22 -1.79 3.31
CA ILE A 372 51.36 -1.13 2.68
C ILE A 372 52.25 -2.16 1.98
N VAL A 373 52.81 -1.78 0.84
CA VAL A 373 53.79 -2.55 0.08
C VAL A 373 54.95 -1.63 -0.27
N VAL A 374 56.17 -2.06 0.00
CA VAL A 374 57.40 -1.34 -0.36
C VAL A 374 58.27 -2.26 -1.20
N LYS A 375 58.60 -1.85 -2.42
CA LYS A 375 59.42 -2.61 -3.37
C LYS A 375 60.47 -1.69 -3.98
N GLY A 376 61.73 -1.86 -3.58
CA GLY A 376 62.83 -1.02 -4.06
C GLY A 376 62.66 0.43 -3.62
N ARG A 377 62.28 1.32 -4.55
CA ARG A 377 62.00 2.74 -4.32
C ARG A 377 60.52 3.07 -4.29
N ASP A 378 59.67 2.14 -4.69
CA ASP A 378 58.24 2.36 -4.84
C ASP A 378 57.49 1.90 -3.60
N ALA A 379 56.64 2.79 -3.07
CA ALA A 379 55.80 2.54 -1.92
C ALA A 379 54.33 2.75 -2.27
N TRP A 380 53.55 1.72 -2.01
CA TRP A 380 52.12 1.67 -2.28
C TRP A 380 51.37 1.47 -0.97
N ARG A 381 50.20 2.08 -0.86
CA ARG A 381 49.37 1.98 0.34
C ARG A 381 47.89 1.97 0.00
N THR A 382 47.11 1.22 0.75
CA THR A 382 45.64 1.30 0.75
C THR A 382 45.15 1.63 2.15
N LEU A 383 44.24 2.58 2.28
CA LEU A 383 43.43 2.78 3.49
C LEU A 383 41.98 2.51 3.11
N VAL A 384 41.37 1.46 3.64
CA VAL A 384 39.96 1.16 3.39
C VAL A 384 39.15 1.43 4.65
N PHE A 385 38.22 2.37 4.55
CA PHE A 385 37.26 2.74 5.57
C PHE A 385 35.96 1.98 5.31
N SER A 386 35.43 1.30 6.32
CA SER A 386 34.16 0.58 6.20
C SER A 386 33.28 0.83 7.42
N ARG A 387 32.00 1.12 7.19
CA ARG A 387 30.97 1.14 8.22
C ARG A 387 30.25 -0.21 8.26
N GLY A 388 30.41 -0.92 9.36
CA GLY A 388 29.94 -2.31 9.51
C GLY A 388 31.01 -3.34 9.20
N ASN A 389 30.63 -4.62 9.28
CA ASN A 389 31.54 -5.76 9.08
C ASN A 389 30.78 -6.96 8.49
N SER A 390 29.99 -6.74 7.44
CA SER A 390 29.33 -7.87 6.78
C SER A 390 30.36 -8.76 6.05
N PRO A 391 30.11 -10.08 5.93
CA PRO A 391 30.99 -10.97 5.18
C PRO A 391 31.20 -10.54 3.72
N ALA A 392 30.15 -10.01 3.08
CA ALA A 392 30.21 -9.49 1.70
C ALA A 392 31.11 -8.26 1.59
N GLN A 393 30.99 -7.29 2.51
CA GLN A 393 31.89 -6.13 2.58
C GLN A 393 33.35 -6.56 2.76
N SER A 394 33.61 -7.51 3.67
CA SER A 394 34.97 -8.02 3.92
C SER A 394 35.57 -8.73 2.70
N ALA A 395 34.78 -9.55 1.99
CA ALA A 395 35.22 -10.23 0.79
C ALA A 395 35.53 -9.25 -0.36
N GLU A 396 34.68 -8.24 -0.55
CA GLU A 396 34.87 -7.24 -1.61
C GLU A 396 36.02 -6.28 -1.31
N LYS A 397 36.24 -5.91 -0.04
CA LYS A 397 37.44 -5.19 0.41
C LYS A 397 38.71 -5.94 0.04
N GLU A 398 38.77 -7.24 0.33
CA GLU A 398 39.95 -8.04 0.05
C GLU A 398 40.19 -8.19 -1.46
N LYS A 399 39.12 -8.37 -2.25
CA LYS A 399 39.18 -8.33 -3.72
C LYS A 399 39.74 -6.99 -4.22
N PHE A 400 39.21 -5.88 -3.71
CA PHE A 400 39.66 -4.54 -4.08
C PHE A 400 41.15 -4.32 -3.78
N VAL A 401 41.60 -4.63 -2.55
CA VAL A 401 43.01 -4.49 -2.16
C VAL A 401 43.92 -5.34 -3.06
N LYS A 402 43.54 -6.60 -3.32
CA LYS A 402 44.28 -7.48 -4.23
C LYS A 402 44.32 -6.93 -5.66
N ALA A 403 43.22 -6.37 -6.15
CA ALA A 403 43.14 -5.78 -7.49
C ALA A 403 44.05 -4.54 -7.62
N MET A 404 44.05 -3.66 -6.61
CA MET A 404 44.90 -2.47 -6.56
C MET A 404 46.38 -2.84 -6.57
N PHE A 405 46.83 -3.67 -5.63
CA PHE A 405 48.23 -4.08 -5.58
C PHE A 405 48.64 -4.95 -6.77
N GLY A 406 47.72 -5.66 -7.44
CA GLY A 406 48.00 -6.34 -8.71
C GLY A 406 48.48 -5.39 -9.82
N THR A 407 48.07 -4.11 -9.78
CA THR A 407 48.57 -3.09 -10.72
C THR A 407 49.90 -2.46 -10.31
N ALA A 408 50.36 -2.69 -9.08
CA ALA A 408 51.58 -2.11 -8.52
C ALA A 408 52.84 -2.96 -8.78
N ASN A 409 52.68 -4.24 -9.14
CA ASN A 409 53.80 -5.19 -9.31
C ASN A 409 54.68 -4.88 -10.52
#